data_AF-A0A5A9XDA2-F1
#
_entry.id   AF-A0A5A9XDA2-F1
#
_cell.length_a   1.000
_cell.length_b   1.000
_cell.length_c   1.000
_cell.angle_alpha   90.00
_cell.angle_beta   90.00
_cell.angle_gamma   90.00
#
_symmetry.space_group_name_H-M   'P 1'
#
loop_
_entity.id
_entity.type
_entity.pdbx_description
1 polymer ?
#
loop_
_entity_poly.entity_id
_entity_poly.type
_entity_poly.pdbx_seq_one_letter_code
_entity_poly.pdbx_strand_id
1 'polypeptide(L)' 'MSNEQERLPVYAKFPFYSIAQMYAISIEEPVAILLGQDNLYWVVDQVCASDYLNDGCSLLSAAD' A
#
# COMPACT_ATOMS: atom_id res chain seq x y z
N MET A 1 26.87 -3.94 12.35
CA MET A 1 25.83 -3.02 12.86
C MET A 1 24.66 -3.14 11.91
N SER A 2 23.51 -3.50 12.45
CA SER A 2 22.36 -4.11 11.78
C SER A 2 21.83 -3.29 10.60
N ASN A 3 21.74 -3.91 9.42
CA ASN A 3 20.77 -3.50 8.40
C ASN A 3 19.67 -4.56 8.40
N GLU A 4 18.97 -4.66 9.53
CA GLU A 4 17.65 -5.29 9.54
C GLU A 4 16.72 -4.28 8.89
N GLN A 5 16.56 -4.44 7.58
CA GLN A 5 15.55 -3.74 6.81
C GLN A 5 14.21 -4.35 7.24
N GLU A 6 13.66 -3.91 8.38
CA GLU A 6 12.32 -4.24 8.85
C GLU A 6 11.29 -3.59 7.91
N ARG A 7 11.22 -4.09 6.68
CA ARG A 7 10.16 -3.75 5.73
C ARG A 7 8.95 -4.60 6.07
N LEU A 8 7.97 -4.09 6.81
CA LEU A 8 6.62 -4.66 6.87
C LEU A 8 5.56 -3.63 7.33
N PRO A 9 4.25 -3.85 7.05
CA PRO A 9 3.69 -4.83 6.14
C PRO A 9 2.81 -4.16 5.08
N VAL A 10 3.01 -4.54 3.83
CA VAL A 10 1.85 -4.63 2.95
C VAL A 10 0.86 -5.57 3.64
N TYR A 11 -0.28 -5.05 4.09
CA TYR A 11 -1.31 -5.85 4.76
C TYR A 11 -1.88 -6.89 3.79
N ALA A 12 -2.14 -6.46 2.55
CA ALA A 12 -2.60 -7.35 1.49
C ALA A 12 -2.38 -6.73 0.11
N LYS A 13 -2.42 -7.58 -0.92
CA LYS A 13 -2.37 -7.20 -2.33
C LYS A 13 -3.57 -7.78 -3.06
N PHE A 14 -4.17 -6.99 -3.93
CA PHE A 14 -5.35 -7.40 -4.69
C PHE A 14 -5.23 -7.06 -6.16
N PRO A 15 -5.78 -7.89 -7.08
CA PRO A 15 -5.82 -7.58 -8.50
C PRO A 15 -6.85 -6.48 -8.85
N PHE A 16 -7.79 -6.18 -7.95
CA PHE A 16 -8.85 -5.19 -8.17
C PHE A 16 -8.91 -4.16 -7.05
N TYR A 17 -9.03 -2.89 -7.43
CA TYR A 17 -9.06 -1.76 -6.49
C TYR A 17 -10.25 -1.80 -5.53
N SER A 18 -11.43 -2.20 -6.00
CA SER A 18 -12.64 -2.30 -5.17
C SER A 18 -12.49 -3.29 -4.01
N ILE A 19 -11.75 -4.38 -4.22
CA ILE A 19 -11.46 -5.37 -3.17
C ILE A 19 -10.46 -4.79 -2.18
N ALA A 20 -9.42 -4.09 -2.66
CA ALA A 20 -8.46 -3.40 -1.82
C ALA A 20 -9.14 -2.34 -0.93
N GLN A 21 -10.09 -1.57 -1.48
CA GLN A 21 -10.89 -0.62 -0.72
C GLN A 21 -11.75 -1.29 0.35
N MET A 22 -12.47 -2.36 0.00
CA MET A 22 -13.29 -3.10 0.95
C MET A 22 -12.44 -3.65 2.11
N TYR A 23 -11.26 -4.18 1.81
CA TYR A 23 -10.32 -4.64 2.82
C TYR A 23 -9.78 -3.49 3.67
N ALA A 24 -9.37 -2.37 3.06
CA ALA A 24 -8.88 -1.20 3.77
C ALA A 24 -9.90 -0.61 4.75
N ILE A 25 -11.19 -0.62 4.41
CA ILE A 25 -12.28 -0.17 5.31
C ILE A 25 -12.41 -1.08 6.55
N SER A 26 -12.01 -2.35 6.44
CA SER A 26 -12.07 -3.31 7.55
C SER A 26 -10.86 -3.27 8.48
N ILE A 27 -9.85 -2.44 8.17
CA ILE A 27 -8.65 -2.27 8.99
C ILE A 27 -8.90 -1.12 9.98
N GLU A 28 -8.54 -1.31 11.24
CA GLU A 28 -8.72 -0.29 12.29
C GLU A 28 -7.64 0.80 12.20
N GLU A 29 -6.45 0.43 11.73
CA GLU A 29 -5.31 1.32 11.53
C GLU A 29 -5.43 2.16 10.24
N PRO A 30 -4.81 3.35 10.21
CA PRO A 30 -4.72 4.15 9.00
C PRO A 30 -3.90 3.45 7.91
N VAL A 31 -4.53 3.19 6.76
CA VAL A 31 -3.89 2.55 5.60
C VAL A 31 -3.98 3.41 4.33
N ALA A 32 -3.05 3.17 3.41
CA ALA A 32 -3.05 3.71 2.06
C ALA A 32 -3.20 2.58 1.05
N ILE A 33 -3.83 2.87 -0.10
CA ILE A 33 -3.89 1.95 -1.24
C ILE A 33 -3.00 2.49 -2.34
N LEU A 34 -1.98 1.73 -2.72
CA LEU A 34 -1.01 2.06 -3.75
C LEU A 34 -1.10 1.08 -4.91
N LEU A 35 -0.80 1.53 -6.13
CA LEU A 35 -0.56 0.63 -7.26
C LEU A 35 0.92 0.23 -7.25
N GLY A 36 1.18 -1.05 -6.99
CA GLY A 36 2.53 -1.61 -6.99
C GLY A 36 3.06 -1.85 -8.40
N GLN A 37 4.39 -1.98 -8.51
CA GLN A 37 5.06 -2.30 -9.79
C GLN A 37 4.67 -3.67 -10.36
N ASP A 38 4.11 -4.55 -9.53
CA ASP A 38 3.54 -5.85 -9.92
C ASP A 38 2.11 -5.74 -10.49
N ASN A 39 1.61 -4.51 -10.73
CA ASN A 39 0.25 -4.20 -11.17
C ASN A 39 -0.84 -4.70 -10.22
N LEU A 40 -0.52 -4.84 -8.93
CA LEU A 40 -1.50 -5.13 -7.87
C LEU A 40 -1.75 -3.89 -7.02
N TYR A 41 -2.94 -3.83 -6.42
CA TYR A 41 -3.32 -2.82 -5.45
C TYR A 41 -2.86 -3.27 -4.06
N TRP A 42 -1.91 -2.54 -3.49
CA TRP A 42 -1.29 -2.83 -2.20
C TRP A 42 -1.98 -1.99 -1.14
N VAL A 43 -2.52 -2.66 -0.12
CA VAL A 43 -2.98 -2.01 1.10
C VAL A 43 -1.80 -1.99 2.06
N VAL A 44 -1.28 -0.81 2.34
CA VAL A 44 -0.07 -0.61 3.15
C VAL A 44 -0.37 0.30 4.33
N ASP A 45 0.42 0.18 5.39
CA ASP A 45 0.37 1.15 6.48
C ASP A 45 0.64 2.57 5.93
N GLN A 46 -0.17 3.54 6.36
CA GLN A 46 -0.04 4.91 5.92
C GLN A 46 1.34 5.50 6.26
N VAL A 47 1.99 5.08 7.35
CA VAL A 47 3.33 5.58 7.72
C VAL A 47 4.41 5.13 6.73
N CYS A 48 4.24 3.94 6.13
CA CYS A 48 5.18 3.37 5.17
C CYS A 48 4.85 3.76 3.72
N ALA A 49 3.70 4.40 3.46
CA ALA A 49 3.24 4.71 2.10
C ALA A 49 4.27 5.54 1.32
N SER A 50 4.91 6.52 1.99
CA SER A 50 5.93 7.37 1.38
C SER A 50 7.15 6.59 0.89
N ASP A 51 7.56 5.54 1.60
CA ASP A 51 8.68 4.69 1.20
C ASP A 51 8.33 3.90 -0.05
N TYR A 52 7.13 3.33 -0.11
CA TYR A 52 6.65 2.62 -1.28
C TYR A 52 6.47 3.53 -2.50
N LEU A 53 6.10 4.80 -2.31
CA LEU A 53 6.08 5.79 -3.39
C LEU A 53 7.49 6.08 -3.92
N ASN A 54 8.49 6.21 -3.05
CA ASN A 54 9.89 6.37 -3.45
C ASN A 54 10.44 5.13 -4.17
N ASP A 55 9.92 3.94 -3.84
CA ASP A 55 10.23 2.70 -4.54
C ASP A 55 9.50 2.55 -5.89
N GLY A 56 8.68 3.52 -6.29
CA GLY A 56 7.98 3.52 -7.58
C GLY A 56 6.57 2.92 -7.57
N CYS A 57 5.97 2.69 -6.40
CA CYS A 57 4.52 2.54 -6.32
C CYS A 57 3.85 3.89 -6.61
N SER A 58 2.62 3.88 -7.11
CA SER A 58 1.89 5.11 -7.43
C SER A 58 0.67 5.27 -6.53
N LEU A 59 0.46 6.47 -6.02
CA LEU A 59 -0.80 6.83 -5.39
C LEU A 59 -1.86 6.92 -6.48
N LEU A 60 -2.99 6.24 -6.29
CA LEU A 60 -4.15 6.45 -7.15
C LEU A 60 -4.74 7.79 -6.77
N SER A 61 -4.32 8.85 -7.47
CA SER A 61 -5.06 10.10 -7.42
C SER A 61 -6.41 9.79 -8.06
N ALA A 62 -7.50 9.95 -7.30
CA ALA A 62 -8.80 10.15 -7.92
C ALA A 62 -8.59 11.30 -8.93
N ALA A 63 -8.87 11.05 -10.20
CA ALA A 63 -8.78 12.08 -11.21
C ALA A 63 -9.72 13.23 -10.78
N ASP A 64 -9.18 14.45 -10.73
CA ASP A 64 -9.88 15.70 -10.47
C ASP A 64 -11.10 15.86 -11.41
#